data_AF-A0A928QQ34-F1
#
_entry.id   AF-A0A928QQ34-F1
#
_cell.length_a   1.000
_cell.length_b   1.000
_cell.length_c   1.000
_cell.angle_alpha   90.00
_cell.angle_beta   90.00
_cell.angle_gamma   90.00
#
_symmetry.space_group_name_H-M   'P 1'
#
loop_
_entity.id
_entity.type
_entity.pdbx_description
1 polymer ?
#
loop_
_entity_poly.entity_id
_entity_poly.type
_entity_poly.pdbx_seq_one_letter_code
_entity_poly.pdbx_strand_id
1 'polypeptide(L)'
;MSFGEKLQAVRRSSGLTQEQFAEELKVSRQAVSKWESGRGYPEIEKILYICNRYGITPNDLFDEEVPHAAAAPAAEAVPAAPVSAPKKASRSFFSNLSVKNKWLALALVAGTLLLSLLIGAFLKGGSADMIPLIWVGVMVIFGVLEAITVGLTSIWFVAGALGGFLVSMFNGAIWLQLVVFFVVSVACLLAARPLVTKYINQKTVATNADRVLGGIARVTEAIDNTVPVGAVYVDGKTWSARSENGENIAAGTMVRVVRMEGVKLFVEETKETEE
;
A
#
# COMPACT_ATOMS: atom_id res chain seq x y z
N MET A 1 -12.02 -15.53 -27.06
CA MET A 1 -10.73 -15.05 -27.58
C MET A 1 -9.76 -14.89 -26.42
N SER A 2 -8.67 -15.64 -26.47
CA SER A 2 -7.53 -15.51 -25.55
C SER A 2 -6.92 -14.11 -25.61
N PHE A 3 -6.13 -13.75 -24.59
CA PHE A 3 -5.40 -12.48 -24.56
C PHE A 3 -4.58 -12.25 -25.85
N GLY A 4 -3.87 -13.28 -26.32
CA GLY A 4 -3.02 -13.20 -27.51
C GLY A 4 -3.80 -12.90 -28.79
N GLU A 5 -4.98 -13.50 -28.95
CA GLU A 5 -5.88 -13.24 -30.08
C GLU A 5 -6.46 -11.83 -30.04
N LYS A 6 -6.83 -11.35 -28.85
CA LYS A 6 -7.32 -9.97 -28.66
C LYS A 6 -6.24 -8.94 -28.95
N LEU A 7 -5.02 -9.17 -28.47
CA LEU A 7 -3.87 -8.33 -28.77
C LEU A 7 -3.56 -8.29 -30.28
N GLN A 8 -3.65 -9.45 -30.94
CA GLN A 8 -3.49 -9.54 -32.39
C GLN A 8 -4.61 -8.79 -33.14
N ALA A 9 -5.85 -8.85 -32.65
CA ALA A 9 -6.97 -8.11 -33.23
C ALA A 9 -6.76 -6.60 -33.15
N VAL A 10 -6.32 -6.08 -31.99
CA VAL A 10 -6.00 -4.66 -31.78
C VAL A 10 -4.89 -4.18 -32.71
N ARG A 11 -3.84 -4.99 -32.89
CA ARG A 11 -2.77 -4.66 -33.83
C ARG A 11 -3.27 -4.62 -35.27
N ARG A 12 -4.04 -5.63 -35.68
CA ARG A 12 -4.58 -5.73 -37.05
C ARG A 12 -5.59 -4.63 -37.36
N SER A 13 -6.46 -4.27 -36.42
CA SER A 13 -7.41 -3.15 -36.58
C SER A 13 -6.71 -1.80 -36.71
N SER A 14 -5.50 -1.70 -36.15
CA SER A 14 -4.64 -0.52 -36.27
C SER A 14 -3.76 -0.52 -37.54
N GLY A 15 -3.84 -1.56 -38.37
CA GLY A 15 -3.08 -1.67 -39.62
C GLY A 15 -1.58 -1.93 -39.46
N LEU A 16 -1.13 -2.36 -38.27
CA LEU A 16 0.29 -2.49 -37.94
C LEU A 16 0.82 -3.91 -38.17
N THR A 17 2.06 -4.05 -38.64
CA THR A 17 2.78 -5.34 -38.62
C THR A 17 3.29 -5.65 -37.20
N GLN A 18 3.69 -6.90 -36.94
CA GLN A 18 4.26 -7.26 -35.63
C GLN A 18 5.54 -6.47 -35.33
N GLU A 19 6.34 -6.16 -36.35
CA GLU A 19 7.55 -5.35 -36.25
C GLU A 19 7.23 -3.92 -35.86
N GLN A 20 6.27 -3.28 -36.54
CA GLN A 20 5.86 -1.90 -36.25
C GLN A 20 5.24 -1.78 -34.85
N PHE A 21 4.40 -2.75 -34.49
CA PHE A 21 3.80 -2.80 -33.15
C PHE A 21 4.86 -3.00 -32.05
N ALA A 22 5.88 -3.82 -32.32
CA ALA A 22 7.00 -4.01 -31.40
C ALA A 22 7.82 -2.73 -31.25
N GLU A 23 8.04 -1.98 -32.33
CA GLU A 23 8.74 -0.71 -32.32
C GLU A 23 8.00 0.36 -31.49
N GLU A 24 6.68 0.49 -31.67
CA GLU A 24 5.86 1.41 -30.86
C GLU A 24 5.94 1.08 -29.36
N LEU A 25 5.96 -0.21 -29.03
CA LEU A 25 6.07 -0.69 -27.66
C LEU A 25 7.51 -0.71 -27.13
N LYS A 26 8.51 -0.40 -27.97
CA LYS A 26 9.95 -0.49 -27.67
C LYS A 26 10.37 -1.88 -27.18
N VAL A 27 9.91 -2.92 -27.87
CA VAL A 27 10.25 -4.33 -27.59
C VAL A 27 10.69 -5.05 -28.86
N SER A 28 11.19 -6.27 -28.74
CA SER A 28 11.52 -7.09 -29.91
C SER A 28 10.26 -7.67 -30.57
N ARG A 29 10.30 -7.85 -31.91
CA ARG A 29 9.25 -8.57 -32.65
C ARG A 29 8.97 -9.96 -32.05
N GLN A 30 10.00 -10.64 -31.55
CA GLN A 30 9.87 -11.94 -30.90
C GLN A 30 9.00 -11.88 -29.63
N ALA A 31 9.07 -10.78 -28.87
CA ALA A 31 8.21 -10.56 -27.71
C ALA A 31 6.73 -10.45 -28.13
N VAL A 32 6.42 -9.64 -29.14
CA VAL A 32 5.05 -9.53 -29.70
C VAL A 32 4.56 -10.88 -30.22
N SER A 33 5.39 -11.62 -30.95
CA SER A 33 5.05 -12.96 -31.42
C SER A 33 4.77 -13.94 -30.27
N LYS A 34 5.54 -13.87 -29.17
CA LYS A 34 5.33 -14.66 -27.96
C LYS A 34 4.00 -14.33 -27.28
N TRP A 35 3.62 -13.06 -27.23
CA TRP A 35 2.35 -12.61 -26.64
C TRP A 35 1.15 -13.01 -27.48
N GLU A 36 1.19 -12.76 -28.80
CA GLU A 36 0.10 -13.13 -29.72
C GLU A 36 -0.12 -14.65 -29.83
N SER A 37 0.91 -15.45 -29.51
CA SER A 37 0.81 -16.92 -29.48
C SER A 37 0.46 -17.48 -28.10
N GLY A 38 0.13 -16.64 -27.11
CA GLY A 38 -0.27 -17.05 -25.76
C GLY A 38 0.87 -17.64 -24.92
N ARG A 39 2.13 -17.52 -25.34
CA ARG A 39 3.30 -18.07 -24.63
C ARG A 39 3.88 -17.11 -23.59
N GLY A 40 3.13 -16.08 -23.19
CA GLY A 40 3.49 -15.11 -22.16
C GLY A 40 2.73 -13.81 -22.33
N TYR A 41 2.90 -12.90 -21.36
CA TYR A 41 2.23 -11.60 -21.33
C TYR A 41 3.23 -10.44 -21.47
N PRO A 42 2.78 -9.28 -21.97
CA PRO A 42 3.55 -8.06 -21.88
C PRO A 42 3.67 -7.61 -20.42
N GLU A 43 4.68 -6.79 -20.15
CA GLU A 43 4.78 -6.07 -18.88
C GLU A 43 3.57 -5.14 -18.69
N ILE A 44 3.21 -4.87 -17.43
CA ILE A 44 2.05 -4.03 -17.07
C ILE A 44 2.12 -2.66 -17.77
N GLU A 45 3.32 -2.06 -17.87
CA GLU A 45 3.51 -0.79 -18.56
C GLU A 45 3.08 -0.84 -20.04
N LYS A 46 3.39 -1.94 -20.74
CA LYS A 46 3.00 -2.13 -22.15
C LYS A 46 1.50 -2.35 -22.27
N ILE A 47 0.90 -3.11 -21.34
CA ILE A 47 -0.55 -3.31 -21.28
C ILE A 47 -1.25 -1.96 -21.13
N LEU A 48 -0.83 -1.13 -20.17
CA LEU A 48 -1.41 0.19 -19.95
C LEU A 48 -1.21 1.12 -21.15
N TYR A 49 -0.03 1.06 -21.79
CA TYR A 49 0.23 1.81 -23.02
C TYR A 49 -0.73 1.41 -24.15
N ILE A 50 -0.90 0.11 -24.42
CA ILE A 50 -1.81 -0.41 -25.44
C ILE A 50 -3.24 0.04 -25.14
N CYS A 51 -3.68 -0.08 -23.88
CA CYS A 51 -5.01 0.34 -23.46
C CYS A 51 -5.27 1.81 -23.75
N ASN A 52 -4.35 2.68 -23.34
CA ASN A 52 -4.46 4.13 -23.58
C ASN A 52 -4.35 4.51 -25.06
N ARG A 53 -3.48 3.81 -25.81
CA ARG A 53 -3.15 4.15 -27.20
C ARG A 53 -4.25 3.74 -28.19
N TYR A 54 -4.85 2.58 -27.98
CA TYR A 54 -5.85 1.98 -28.89
C TYR A 54 -7.27 1.99 -28.31
N GLY A 55 -7.48 2.62 -27.15
CA GLY A 55 -8.81 2.83 -26.57
C GLY A 55 -9.50 1.57 -26.06
N ILE A 56 -8.72 0.56 -25.68
CA ILE A 56 -9.23 -0.68 -25.08
C ILE A 56 -9.04 -0.65 -23.57
N THR A 57 -9.93 -1.29 -22.81
CA THR A 57 -9.73 -1.43 -21.38
C THR A 57 -8.95 -2.71 -21.05
N PRO A 58 -8.27 -2.78 -19.89
CA PRO A 58 -7.65 -4.03 -19.44
C PRO A 58 -8.64 -5.19 -19.36
N ASN A 59 -9.89 -4.94 -18.95
CA ASN A 59 -10.92 -5.98 -18.90
C ASN A 59 -11.17 -6.56 -20.30
N ASP A 60 -11.35 -5.69 -21.31
CA ASP A 60 -11.56 -6.12 -22.70
C ASP A 60 -10.41 -6.98 -23.21
N LEU A 61 -9.19 -6.80 -22.71
CA LEU A 61 -8.01 -7.58 -23.09
C LEU A 61 -7.92 -8.93 -22.37
N PHE A 62 -8.55 -9.08 -21.19
CA PHE A 62 -8.43 -10.23 -20.30
C PHE A 62 -9.76 -10.97 -19.99
N ASP A 63 -10.90 -10.61 -20.60
CA ASP A 63 -12.24 -11.13 -20.20
C ASP A 63 -12.38 -12.65 -20.02
N GLU A 64 -11.61 -13.48 -20.73
CA GLU A 64 -11.73 -14.95 -20.67
C GLU A 64 -10.69 -15.63 -19.75
N GLU A 65 -9.65 -14.89 -19.32
CA GLU A 65 -8.61 -15.43 -18.44
C GLU A 65 -8.88 -15.14 -16.96
N VAL A 66 -9.84 -14.24 -16.69
CA VAL A 66 -10.47 -14.11 -15.38
C VAL A 66 -11.59 -15.15 -15.34
N PRO A 67 -11.56 -16.14 -14.41
CA PRO A 67 -12.68 -17.04 -14.23
C PRO A 67 -13.95 -16.20 -14.03
N HIS A 68 -14.85 -16.22 -15.01
CA HIS A 68 -16.20 -15.75 -14.79
C HIS A 68 -16.73 -16.66 -13.70
N ALA A 69 -16.90 -16.12 -12.48
CA ALA A 69 -17.66 -16.81 -11.46
C ALA A 69 -18.98 -17.19 -12.15
N ALA A 70 -19.16 -18.48 -12.41
CA ALA A 70 -20.39 -19.03 -12.94
C ALA A 70 -21.51 -18.34 -12.18
N ALA A 71 -22.38 -17.64 -12.92
CA ALA A 71 -23.38 -16.71 -12.43
C ALA A 71 -23.76 -17.05 -10.99
N ALA A 72 -23.24 -16.26 -10.04
CA ALA A 72 -23.69 -16.35 -8.66
C ALA A 72 -25.23 -16.27 -8.73
N PRO A 73 -25.96 -17.25 -8.17
CA PRO A 73 -27.41 -17.22 -8.20
C PRO A 73 -27.84 -15.87 -7.64
N ALA A 74 -28.73 -15.20 -8.38
CA ALA A 74 -29.17 -13.83 -8.13
C ALA A 74 -29.23 -13.57 -6.63
N ALA A 75 -28.27 -12.78 -6.13
CA ALA A 75 -28.22 -12.41 -4.75
C ALA A 75 -29.56 -11.75 -4.42
N GLU A 76 -30.37 -12.44 -3.62
CA GLU A 76 -31.50 -11.81 -2.96
C GLU A 76 -30.97 -10.54 -2.30
N ALA A 77 -31.60 -9.42 -2.62
CA ALA A 77 -31.25 -8.13 -2.07
C ALA A 77 -31.36 -8.19 -0.55
N VAL A 78 -30.23 -8.37 0.13
CA VAL A 78 -30.13 -8.23 1.58
C VAL A 78 -30.61 -6.81 1.89
N PRO A 79 -31.70 -6.62 2.65
CA PRO A 79 -32.18 -5.29 2.96
C PRO A 79 -31.07 -4.55 3.70
N ALA A 80 -30.73 -3.37 3.20
CA ALA A 80 -29.67 -2.53 3.75
C ALA A 80 -29.92 -2.32 5.25
N ALA A 81 -29.10 -2.95 6.08
CA ALA A 81 -29.09 -2.69 7.52
C ALA A 81 -28.75 -1.21 7.75
N PRO A 82 -29.42 -0.53 8.71
CA PRO A 82 -29.20 0.89 8.92
C PRO A 82 -27.77 1.08 9.43
N VAL A 83 -26.95 1.77 8.64
CA VAL A 83 -25.60 2.17 9.02
C VAL A 83 -25.72 3.21 10.14
N SER A 84 -25.74 2.76 11.39
CA SER A 84 -25.63 3.67 12.53
C SER A 84 -24.22 4.27 12.53
N ALA A 85 -24.14 5.60 12.43
CA ALA A 85 -22.90 6.37 12.43
C ALA A 85 -21.98 5.99 13.60
N PRO A 86 -20.64 5.90 13.40
CA PRO A 86 -19.76 5.33 14.41
C PRO A 86 -19.39 6.38 15.47
N LYS A 87 -20.23 6.55 16.50
CA LYS A 87 -19.86 7.29 17.72
C LYS A 87 -18.78 6.58 18.56
N LYS A 88 -18.33 5.38 18.15
CA LYS A 88 -17.29 4.57 18.81
C LYS A 88 -15.93 4.56 18.08
N ALA A 89 -15.77 5.37 17.02
CA ALA A 89 -14.50 5.44 16.29
C ALA A 89 -13.37 6.07 17.13
N SER A 90 -13.63 7.02 18.02
CA SER A 90 -12.54 7.66 18.78
C SER A 90 -11.80 6.72 19.73
N ARG A 91 -12.47 5.68 20.26
CA ARG A 91 -11.90 4.80 21.29
C ARG A 91 -11.03 3.67 20.72
N SER A 92 -11.37 3.15 19.54
CA SER A 92 -10.58 2.12 18.84
C SER A 92 -9.30 2.68 18.21
N PHE A 93 -9.23 4.01 18.01
CA PHE A 93 -8.07 4.66 17.44
C PHE A 93 -6.90 4.76 18.41
N PHE A 94 -7.16 4.89 19.72
CA PHE A 94 -6.11 4.87 20.74
C PHE A 94 -5.64 3.46 21.06
N SER A 95 -6.44 2.41 20.86
CA SER A 95 -6.03 1.05 21.18
C SER A 95 -5.12 0.43 20.12
N ASN A 96 -5.17 0.89 18.85
CA ASN A 96 -4.51 0.23 17.72
C ASN A 96 -3.25 0.93 17.17
N LEU A 97 -2.74 1.98 17.86
CA LEU A 97 -1.37 2.46 17.63
C LEU A 97 -0.41 1.51 18.34
N SER A 98 0.56 0.92 17.62
CA SER A 98 1.68 0.19 18.21
C SER A 98 2.27 1.00 19.37
N VAL A 99 2.58 0.34 20.50
CA VAL A 99 3.06 0.98 21.73
C VAL A 99 4.20 1.94 21.44
N LYS A 100 5.11 1.58 20.53
CA LYS A 100 6.24 2.40 20.07
C LYS A 100 5.80 3.74 19.44
N ASN A 101 4.74 3.76 18.64
CA ASN A 101 4.24 4.97 17.97
C ASN A 101 3.53 5.91 18.96
N LYS A 102 2.93 5.37 20.03
CA LYS A 102 2.35 6.19 21.12
C LYS A 102 3.44 6.90 21.92
N TRP A 103 4.51 6.18 22.28
CA TRP A 103 5.64 6.77 22.99
C TRP A 103 6.44 7.75 22.13
N LEU A 104 6.56 7.50 20.82
CA LEU A 104 7.15 8.46 19.87
C LEU A 104 6.33 9.75 19.77
N ALA A 105 5.01 9.65 19.60
CA ALA A 105 4.13 10.82 19.56
C ALA A 105 4.15 11.60 20.88
N LEU A 106 4.11 10.90 22.02
CA LEU A 106 4.20 11.51 23.34
C LEU A 106 5.56 12.18 23.58
N ALA A 107 6.66 11.53 23.17
CA ALA A 107 8.02 12.08 23.28
C ALA A 107 8.22 13.30 22.39
N LEU A 108 7.64 13.31 21.18
CA LEU A 108 7.68 14.46 20.29
C LEU A 108 6.89 15.65 20.89
N VAL A 109 5.69 15.40 21.42
CA VAL A 109 4.89 16.44 22.10
C VAL A 109 5.60 16.94 23.37
N ALA A 110 6.16 16.05 24.17
CA ALA A 110 6.90 16.44 25.38
C ALA A 110 8.18 17.22 25.05
N GLY A 111 8.95 16.77 24.06
CA GLY A 111 10.17 17.43 23.61
C GLY A 111 9.91 18.82 23.04
N THR A 112 8.82 18.98 22.29
CA THR A 112 8.42 20.29 21.75
C THR A 112 7.90 21.23 22.84
N LEU A 113 7.12 20.74 23.81
CA LEU A 113 6.70 21.51 24.99
C LEU A 113 7.90 21.96 25.84
N LEU A 114 8.88 21.09 26.04
CA LEU A 114 10.10 21.39 26.79
C LEU A 114 10.98 22.42 26.07
N LEU A 115 11.14 22.27 24.75
CA LEU A 115 11.87 23.23 23.93
C LEU A 115 11.22 24.62 23.95
N SER A 116 9.88 24.69 23.93
CA SER A 116 9.19 25.98 24.08
C SER A 116 9.30 26.57 25.48
N LEU A 117 9.30 25.75 26.54
CA LEU A 117 9.53 26.23 27.90
C LEU A 117 10.93 26.84 28.02
N LEU A 118 11.94 26.22 27.39
CA LEU A 118 13.31 26.74 27.34
C LEU A 118 13.42 28.03 26.51
N ILE A 119 12.80 28.08 25.33
CA ILE A 119 12.79 29.29 24.50
C ILE A 119 12.04 30.43 25.20
N GLY A 120 10.90 30.16 25.85
CA GLY A 120 10.16 31.15 26.63
C GLY A 120 10.94 31.67 27.84
N ALA A 121 11.80 30.86 28.45
CA ALA A 121 12.70 31.28 29.51
C ALA A 121 13.85 32.18 28.98
N PHE A 122 14.41 31.87 27.81
CA PHE A 122 15.46 32.66 27.16
C PHE A 122 14.98 33.97 26.54
N LEU A 123 13.72 34.04 26.08
CA LEU A 123 13.11 35.24 25.50
C LEU A 123 12.55 36.21 26.55
N LYS A 124 12.66 35.89 27.84
CA LYS A 124 12.24 36.77 28.95
C LYS A 124 13.22 37.96 29.07
N GLY A 125 13.10 38.91 28.14
CA GLY A 125 13.96 40.10 28.04
C GLY A 125 14.03 40.78 26.66
N GLY A 126 13.43 40.21 25.60
CA GLY A 126 13.40 40.84 24.28
C GLY A 126 12.35 41.95 24.16
N SER A 127 12.66 43.04 23.44
CA SER A 127 11.68 44.09 23.12
C SER A 127 10.52 43.50 22.32
N ALA A 128 9.28 43.89 22.67
CA ALA A 128 8.05 43.38 22.05
C ALA A 128 8.05 43.53 20.52
N ASP A 129 8.77 44.54 20.02
CA ASP A 129 8.87 44.91 18.60
C ASP A 129 9.63 43.87 17.76
N MET A 130 10.53 43.07 18.37
CA MET A 130 11.29 42.04 17.65
C MET A 130 10.58 40.67 17.60
N ILE A 131 9.50 40.48 18.36
CA ILE A 131 8.81 39.19 18.50
C ILE A 131 8.12 38.72 17.19
N PRO A 132 7.47 39.59 16.41
CA PRO A 132 6.89 39.18 15.12
C PRO A 132 7.94 38.66 14.12
N LEU A 133 9.14 39.27 14.10
CA LEU A 133 10.24 38.84 13.25
C LEU A 133 10.76 37.45 13.64
N ILE A 134 10.75 37.12 14.93
CA ILE A 134 11.10 35.77 15.43
C ILE A 134 10.12 34.74 14.86
N TRP A 135 8.82 35.01 14.87
CA TRP A 135 7.82 34.09 14.30
C TRP A 135 7.97 33.90 12.79
N VAL A 136 8.33 34.95 12.06
CA VAL A 136 8.67 34.84 10.63
C VAL A 136 9.88 33.94 10.44
N GLY A 137 10.94 34.10 11.24
CA GLY A 137 12.11 33.21 11.22
C GLY A 137 11.74 31.74 11.48
N VAL A 138 10.88 31.49 12.47
CA VAL A 138 10.38 30.14 12.80
C VAL A 138 9.61 29.52 11.62
N MET A 139 8.74 30.28 10.93
CA MET A 139 8.03 29.80 9.74
C MET A 139 8.99 29.42 8.61
N VAL A 140 10.00 30.24 8.34
CA VAL A 140 11.01 29.95 7.30
C VAL A 140 11.80 28.69 7.65
N ILE A 141 12.25 28.55 8.91
CA ILE A 141 13.00 27.36 9.36
C ILE A 141 12.18 26.09 9.15
N PHE A 142 10.93 26.06 9.59
CA PHE A 142 10.07 24.88 9.41
C PHE A 142 9.75 24.62 7.93
N GLY A 143 9.57 25.67 7.12
CA GLY A 143 9.39 25.53 5.67
C GLY A 143 10.61 24.92 4.97
N VAL A 144 11.82 25.33 5.33
CA VAL A 144 13.07 24.76 4.79
C VAL A 144 13.27 23.33 5.26
N LEU A 145 13.05 23.03 6.54
CA LEU A 145 13.14 21.67 7.07
C LEU A 145 12.17 20.72 6.35
N GLU A 146 10.96 21.19 6.04
CA GLU A 146 10.00 20.42 5.25
C GLU A 146 10.51 20.16 3.84
N ALA A 147 11.06 21.18 3.17
CA ALA A 147 11.59 21.03 1.82
C ALA A 147 12.73 20.00 1.74
N ILE A 148 13.55 19.89 2.80
CA ILE A 148 14.64 18.90 2.90
C ILE A 148 14.09 17.50 3.19
N THR A 149 13.15 17.39 4.12
CA THR A 149 12.71 16.08 4.65
C THR A 149 11.59 15.42 3.85
N VAL A 150 10.83 16.20 3.06
CA VAL A 150 9.64 15.74 2.31
C VAL A 150 8.71 14.92 3.22
N GLY A 151 8.67 15.27 4.51
CA GLY A 151 8.17 14.42 5.58
C GLY A 151 6.71 14.69 5.97
N LEU A 152 6.08 15.73 5.43
CA LEU A 152 4.72 16.19 5.76
C LEU A 152 4.50 16.46 7.26
N THR A 153 5.56 16.68 8.03
CA THR A 153 5.50 16.80 9.50
C THR A 153 5.84 18.21 9.96
N SER A 154 6.90 18.82 9.42
CA SER A 154 7.32 20.19 9.74
C SER A 154 6.35 21.25 9.24
N ILE A 155 5.64 20.99 8.14
CA ILE A 155 4.69 21.96 7.54
C ILE A 155 3.57 22.40 8.50
N TRP A 156 3.13 21.54 9.42
CA TRP A 156 2.07 21.86 10.37
C TRP A 156 2.53 22.82 11.47
N PHE A 157 3.83 22.86 11.76
CA PHE A 157 4.41 23.85 12.67
C PHE A 157 4.52 25.23 12.04
N VAL A 158 4.50 25.34 10.70
CA VAL A 158 4.37 26.64 10.01
C VAL A 158 2.99 27.24 10.30
N ALA A 159 1.92 26.44 10.24
CA ALA A 159 0.57 26.89 10.60
C ALA A 159 0.48 27.32 12.08
N GLY A 160 1.13 26.58 12.98
CA GLY A 160 1.27 27.00 14.38
C GLY A 160 2.01 28.32 14.53
N ALA A 161 3.13 28.49 13.83
CA ALA A 161 3.96 29.69 13.90
C ALA A 161 3.21 30.92 13.35
N LEU A 162 2.37 30.73 12.33
CA LEU A 162 1.43 31.75 11.87
C LEU A 162 0.42 32.15 12.97
N GLY A 163 -0.08 31.19 13.75
CA GLY A 163 -0.95 31.49 14.90
C GLY A 163 -0.25 32.33 15.97
N GLY A 164 0.99 31.97 16.34
CA GLY A 164 1.81 32.74 17.28
C GLY A 164 2.13 34.15 16.76
N PHE A 165 2.44 34.26 15.47
CA PHE A 165 2.63 35.53 14.75
C PHE A 165 1.39 36.42 14.85
N LEU A 166 0.20 35.89 14.55
CA LEU A 166 -1.04 36.66 14.62
C LEU A 166 -1.33 37.18 16.04
N VAL A 167 -1.11 36.38 17.08
CA VAL A 167 -1.25 36.84 18.47
C VAL A 167 -0.25 37.96 18.80
N SER A 168 0.98 37.89 18.26
CA SER A 168 1.97 38.95 18.44
C SER A 168 1.57 40.28 17.79
N MET A 169 0.84 40.26 16.67
CA MET A 169 0.33 41.47 16.00
C MET A 169 -0.68 42.25 16.84
N PHE A 170 -1.33 41.60 17.81
CA PHE A 170 -2.26 42.22 18.75
C PHE A 170 -1.63 42.50 20.12
N ASN A 171 -0.30 42.56 20.20
CA ASN A 171 0.45 42.70 21.46
C ASN A 171 0.06 41.65 22.52
N GLY A 172 -0.35 40.45 22.08
CA GLY A 172 -0.67 39.36 22.98
C GLY A 172 0.56 38.87 23.74
N ALA A 173 0.38 38.50 25.01
CA ALA A 173 1.47 38.04 25.86
C ALA A 173 2.19 36.81 25.26
N ILE A 174 3.50 36.70 25.49
CA ILE A 174 4.33 35.63 24.91
C ILE A 174 3.82 34.23 25.23
N TRP A 175 3.30 34.02 26.45
CA TRP A 175 2.73 32.73 26.84
C TRP A 175 1.50 32.36 25.98
N LEU A 176 0.69 33.35 25.60
CA LEU A 176 -0.49 33.15 24.75
C LEU A 176 -0.07 32.81 23.32
N GLN A 177 0.96 33.47 22.80
CA GLN A 177 1.53 33.16 21.48
C GLN A 177 2.01 31.70 21.42
N LEU A 178 2.73 31.25 22.46
CA LEU A 178 3.20 29.87 22.57
C LEU A 178 2.04 28.88 22.69
N VAL A 179 1.04 29.16 23.53
CA VAL A 179 -0.16 28.30 23.65
C VAL A 179 -0.86 28.16 22.30
N VAL A 180 -1.07 29.26 21.58
CA VAL A 180 -1.71 29.24 20.26
C VAL A 180 -0.88 28.46 19.25
N PHE A 181 0.45 28.64 19.24
CA PHE A 181 1.36 27.86 18.40
C PHE A 181 1.18 26.34 18.57
N PHE A 182 1.18 25.86 19.82
CA PHE A 182 1.01 24.43 20.09
C PHE A 182 -0.37 23.92 19.76
N VAL A 183 -1.41 24.65 20.17
CA VAL A 183 -2.79 24.25 19.93
C VAL A 183 -3.06 24.12 18.43
N VAL A 184 -2.63 25.10 17.64
CA VAL A 184 -2.80 25.07 16.17
C VAL A 184 -1.97 23.94 15.55
N SER A 185 -0.70 23.78 15.94
CA SER A 185 0.16 22.71 15.41
C SER A 185 -0.41 21.31 15.70
N VAL A 186 -0.83 21.05 16.94
CA VAL A 186 -1.44 19.78 17.34
C VAL A 186 -2.77 19.56 16.63
N ALA A 187 -3.61 20.59 16.52
CA ALA A 187 -4.88 20.50 15.80
C ALA A 187 -4.66 20.15 14.31
N CYS A 188 -3.69 20.79 13.65
CA CYS A 188 -3.32 20.49 12.27
C CYS A 188 -2.81 19.05 12.10
N LEU A 189 -1.93 18.57 12.99
CA LEU A 189 -1.44 17.19 12.96
C LEU A 189 -2.56 16.16 13.17
N LEU A 190 -3.48 16.42 14.08
CA LEU A 190 -4.65 15.57 14.31
C LEU A 190 -5.59 15.56 13.09
N ALA A 191 -5.77 16.71 12.45
CA ALA A 191 -6.59 16.86 11.24
C ALA A 191 -5.94 16.23 9.98
N ALA A 192 -4.61 16.19 9.92
CA ALA A 192 -3.88 15.53 8.83
C ALA A 192 -4.04 14.01 8.85
N ARG A 193 -4.23 13.41 10.04
CA ARG A 193 -4.35 11.96 10.22
C ARG A 193 -5.41 11.30 9.33
N PRO A 194 -6.69 11.72 9.28
CA PRO A 194 -7.69 11.11 8.41
C PRO A 194 -7.31 11.18 6.93
N LEU A 195 -6.72 12.29 6.49
CA LEU A 195 -6.28 12.47 5.11
C LEU A 195 -5.15 11.51 4.76
N VAL A 196 -4.09 11.46 5.58
CA VAL A 196 -2.95 10.57 5.36
C VAL A 196 -3.40 9.10 5.35
N THR A 197 -4.26 8.68 6.28
CA THR A 197 -4.76 7.29 6.29
C THR A 197 -5.63 6.94 5.09
N LYS A 198 -6.34 7.92 4.51
CA LYS A 198 -7.15 7.69 3.31
C LYS A 198 -6.29 7.42 2.08
N TYR A 199 -5.10 8.03 2.00
CA TYR A 199 -4.18 7.88 0.87
C TYR A 199 -3.15 6.75 1.06
N ILE A 200 -2.71 6.50 2.30
CA ILE A 200 -1.71 5.44 2.57
C ILE A 200 -2.33 4.04 2.65
N ASN A 201 -3.62 3.90 3.01
CA ASN A 201 -4.30 2.60 3.06
C ASN A 201 -5.06 2.28 1.76
N GLN A 202 -4.52 2.65 0.60
CA GLN A 202 -5.04 2.15 -0.67
C GLN A 202 -4.62 0.68 -0.83
N LYS A 203 -5.39 -0.19 -0.16
CA LYS A 203 -5.46 -1.64 -0.30
C LYS A 203 -4.10 -2.32 -0.57
N THR A 204 -3.45 -2.81 0.47
CA THR A 204 -2.65 -4.04 0.33
C THR A 204 -3.61 -5.14 -0.09
N VAL A 205 -3.81 -5.29 -1.40
CA VAL A 205 -4.59 -6.38 -1.98
C VAL A 205 -3.89 -7.67 -1.59
N ALA A 206 -4.58 -8.56 -0.87
CA ALA A 206 -4.14 -9.93 -0.67
C ALA A 206 -3.85 -10.52 -2.06
N THR A 207 -2.59 -10.81 -2.34
CA THR A 207 -2.03 -11.05 -3.69
C THR A 207 -2.40 -12.42 -4.26
N ASN A 208 -3.62 -12.93 -4.03
CA ASN A 208 -4.08 -14.24 -4.52
C ASN A 208 -3.37 -15.45 -3.88
N ALA A 209 -2.51 -15.23 -2.88
CA ALA A 209 -1.79 -16.28 -2.17
C ALA A 209 -2.67 -17.02 -1.13
N ASP A 210 -3.75 -16.40 -0.67
CA ASP A 210 -4.72 -17.07 0.21
C ASP A 210 -5.55 -18.13 -0.54
N ARG A 211 -5.59 -18.08 -1.88
CA ARG A 211 -6.32 -19.06 -2.71
C ARG A 211 -5.69 -20.45 -2.71
N VAL A 212 -4.37 -20.52 -2.50
CA VAL A 212 -3.66 -21.81 -2.47
C VAL A 212 -3.77 -22.51 -1.11
N LEU A 213 -4.19 -21.80 -0.06
CA LEU A 213 -4.44 -22.40 1.26
C LEU A 213 -5.62 -23.37 1.22
N GLY A 214 -5.42 -24.58 1.74
CA GLY A 214 -6.39 -25.67 1.70
C GLY A 214 -6.50 -26.40 0.36
N GLY A 215 -5.81 -25.92 -0.69
CA GLY A 215 -5.78 -26.55 -2.00
C GLY A 215 -4.85 -27.76 -2.07
N ILE A 216 -5.04 -28.58 -3.11
CA ILE A 216 -4.14 -29.69 -3.44
C ILE A 216 -3.07 -29.19 -4.42
N ALA A 217 -1.82 -29.51 -4.14
CA ALA A 217 -0.66 -29.18 -4.93
C ALA A 217 0.12 -30.45 -5.27
N ARG A 218 0.78 -30.46 -6.43
CA ARG A 218 1.64 -31.57 -6.83
C ARG A 218 3.09 -31.26 -6.49
N VAL A 219 3.77 -32.15 -5.78
CA VAL A 219 5.20 -31.99 -5.49
C VAL A 219 5.99 -32.13 -6.81
N THR A 220 6.74 -31.09 -7.19
CA THR A 220 7.59 -31.09 -8.39
C THR A 220 9.05 -31.40 -8.06
N GLU A 221 9.48 -31.07 -6.85
CA GLU A 221 10.81 -31.37 -6.32
C GLU A 221 10.62 -31.94 -4.92
N ALA A 222 11.30 -33.07 -4.62
CA ALA A 222 11.15 -33.77 -3.35
C ALA A 222 11.35 -32.81 -2.17
N ILE A 223 10.44 -32.89 -1.21
CA ILE A 223 10.44 -32.03 -0.04
C ILE A 223 11.20 -32.74 1.07
N ASP A 224 12.23 -32.09 1.57
CA ASP A 224 12.98 -32.49 2.74
C ASP A 224 13.17 -31.21 3.57
N ASN A 225 12.85 -31.23 4.87
CA ASN A 225 13.02 -30.05 5.71
C ASN A 225 14.46 -29.90 6.25
N THR A 226 15.25 -30.97 6.23
CA THR A 226 16.66 -31.00 6.68
C THR A 226 17.59 -30.40 5.62
N VAL A 227 17.19 -30.47 4.35
CA VAL A 227 17.89 -29.89 3.21
C VAL A 227 17.03 -28.73 2.67
N PRO A 228 17.59 -27.58 2.25
CA PRO A 228 16.78 -26.43 1.83
C PRO A 228 16.10 -26.59 0.45
N VAL A 229 15.65 -27.78 0.08
CA VAL A 229 15.04 -28.14 -1.22
C VAL A 229 13.54 -28.41 -1.09
N GLY A 230 12.81 -28.41 -2.21
CA GLY A 230 11.40 -28.76 -2.26
C GLY A 230 10.51 -27.68 -2.87
N ALA A 231 9.66 -28.12 -3.79
CA ALA A 231 8.75 -27.27 -4.54
C ALA A 231 7.46 -28.00 -4.92
N VAL A 232 6.36 -27.26 -4.98
CA VAL A 232 5.04 -27.75 -5.39
C VAL A 232 4.48 -26.89 -6.52
N TYR A 233 3.69 -27.50 -7.39
CA TYR A 233 2.92 -26.81 -8.42
C TYR A 233 1.46 -26.72 -8.03
N VAL A 234 0.94 -25.51 -7.92
CA VAL A 234 -0.46 -25.22 -7.57
C VAL A 234 -0.94 -23.98 -8.32
N ASP A 235 -2.16 -24.05 -8.86
CA ASP A 235 -2.82 -22.92 -9.53
C ASP A 235 -1.96 -22.26 -10.63
N GLY A 236 -1.30 -23.11 -11.44
CA GLY A 236 -0.48 -22.69 -12.57
C GLY A 236 0.94 -22.22 -12.22
N LYS A 237 1.34 -22.25 -10.93
CA LYS A 237 2.63 -21.71 -10.46
C LYS A 237 3.40 -22.71 -9.60
N THR A 238 4.73 -22.66 -9.70
CA THR A 238 5.63 -23.39 -8.80
C THR A 238 5.94 -22.54 -7.56
N TRP A 239 5.77 -23.12 -6.39
CA TRP A 239 6.03 -22.53 -5.09
C TRP A 239 7.08 -23.34 -4.33
N SER A 240 7.93 -22.68 -3.54
CA SER A 240 8.79 -23.39 -2.59
C SER A 240 7.93 -24.02 -1.50
N ALA A 241 8.23 -25.28 -1.15
CA ALA A 241 7.41 -26.05 -0.22
C ALA A 241 8.23 -26.72 0.88
N ARG A 242 7.60 -26.90 2.04
CA ARG A 242 8.14 -27.61 3.21
C ARG A 242 7.05 -28.51 3.78
N SER A 243 7.43 -29.63 4.38
CA SER A 243 6.45 -30.45 5.11
C SER A 243 6.08 -29.74 6.40
N GLU A 244 4.80 -29.68 6.74
CA GLU A 244 4.36 -29.16 8.04
C GLU A 244 4.85 -30.05 9.19
N ASN A 245 4.79 -31.37 8.99
CA ASN A 245 5.16 -32.36 10.01
C ASN A 245 6.65 -32.77 9.96
N GLY A 246 7.40 -32.24 8.99
CA GLY A 246 8.82 -32.56 8.80
C GLY A 246 9.09 -33.91 8.10
N GLU A 247 8.06 -34.51 7.50
CA GLU A 247 8.19 -35.74 6.74
C GLU A 247 8.81 -35.49 5.35
N ASN A 248 9.55 -36.47 4.84
CA ASN A 248 10.09 -36.41 3.49
C ASN A 248 9.01 -36.82 2.49
N ILE A 249 8.69 -35.91 1.55
CA ILE A 249 7.65 -36.14 0.55
C ILE A 249 8.29 -36.26 -0.83
N ALA A 250 8.03 -37.37 -1.51
CA ALA A 250 8.60 -37.65 -2.82
C ALA A 250 8.05 -36.71 -3.92
N ALA A 251 8.85 -36.49 -4.96
CA ALA A 251 8.39 -35.79 -6.15
C ALA A 251 7.28 -36.58 -6.85
N GLY A 252 6.22 -35.90 -7.25
CA GLY A 252 5.04 -36.48 -7.89
C GLY A 252 3.84 -36.67 -6.96
N THR A 253 4.04 -36.68 -5.63
CA THR A 253 2.98 -36.85 -4.62
C THR A 253 2.01 -35.67 -4.61
N MET A 254 0.73 -35.93 -4.35
CA MET A 254 -0.29 -34.90 -4.11
C MET A 254 -0.31 -34.53 -2.63
N VAL A 255 -0.17 -33.24 -2.34
CA VAL A 255 -0.12 -32.70 -0.98
C VAL A 255 -1.14 -31.60 -0.79
N ARG A 256 -1.66 -31.46 0.42
CA ARG A 256 -2.55 -30.35 0.80
C ARG A 256 -1.74 -29.21 1.38
N VAL A 257 -2.03 -27.99 0.94
CA VAL A 257 -1.44 -26.78 1.52
C VAL A 257 -2.15 -26.43 2.83
N VAL A 258 -1.43 -26.46 3.94
CA VAL A 258 -1.98 -26.21 5.28
C VAL A 258 -1.87 -24.73 5.64
N ARG A 259 -0.69 -24.16 5.44
CA ARG A 259 -0.39 -22.76 5.76
C ARG A 259 0.70 -22.20 4.85
N MET A 260 0.88 -20.89 4.90
CA MET A 260 1.89 -20.17 4.15
C MET A 260 2.70 -19.28 5.07
N GLU A 261 4.01 -19.23 4.85
CA GLU A 261 4.93 -18.32 5.54
C GLU A 261 5.82 -17.62 4.53
N GLY A 262 5.53 -16.35 4.25
CA GLY A 262 6.17 -15.61 3.17
C GLY A 262 5.83 -16.22 1.80
N VAL A 263 6.85 -16.72 1.09
CA VAL A 263 6.71 -17.39 -0.23
C VAL A 263 6.78 -18.92 -0.13
N LYS A 264 6.83 -19.47 1.09
CA LYS A 264 6.91 -20.91 1.34
C LYS A 264 5.54 -21.46 1.72
N LEU A 265 5.14 -22.53 1.05
CA LEU A 265 3.96 -23.29 1.41
C LEU A 265 4.36 -24.43 2.36
N PHE A 266 3.60 -24.59 3.43
CA PHE A 266 3.69 -25.75 4.29
C PHE A 266 2.60 -26.74 3.91
N VAL A 267 3.01 -27.96 3.62
CA VAL A 267 2.17 -28.98 2.99
C VAL A 267 2.20 -30.30 3.76
N GLU A 268 1.12 -31.04 3.66
CA GLU A 268 0.97 -32.37 4.24
C GLU A 268 0.52 -33.36 3.17
N GLU A 269 0.97 -34.61 3.26
CA GLU A 269 0.56 -35.64 2.31
C GLU A 269 -0.94 -35.94 2.46
N THR A 270 -1.66 -35.87 1.34
CA THR A 270 -3.08 -36.22 1.30
C THR A 270 -3.18 -37.74 1.26
N LYS A 271 -3.50 -38.37 2.40
CA LYS A 271 -3.90 -39.78 2.42
C LYS A 271 -5.25 -39.88 1.72
N GLU A 272 -5.27 -40.38 0.49
CA GLU A 272 -6.51 -40.80 -0.16
C GLU A 272 -7.19 -41.81 0.76
N THR A 273 -8.31 -41.40 1.37
CA THR A 273 -9.25 -42.35 1.95
C THR A 273 -10.06 -42.86 0.77
N GLU A 274 -9.67 -44.00 0.22
CA GLU A 274 -10.50 -44.74 -0.73
C GLU A 274 -11.81 -45.11 -0.01
N GLU A 275 -12.92 -44.47 -0.38
CA GLU A 275 -14.29 -44.95 -0.12
C GLU A 275 -14.94 -45.34 -1.44
#